data_AF-A0A378A2U6-F1
#
_entry.id   AF-A0A378A2U6-F1
#
_cell.length_a   1.000
_cell.length_b   1.000
_cell.length_c   1.000
_cell.angle_alpha   90.00
_cell.angle_beta   90.00
_cell.angle_gamma   90.00
#
_symmetry.space_group_name_H-M   'P 1'
#
loop_
_entity.id
_entity.type
_entity.pdbx_description
1 polymer ?
#
loop_
_entity_poly.entity_id
_entity_poly.type
_entity_poly.pdbx_seq_one_letter_code
_entity_poly.pdbx_strand_id
1 'polypeptide(L)'
;MNVTTLKDTLVARRLALNPWTGFYFLQSLLINLALGYEFSLLYTVAFTCVLHLLWRAFPRVQKAVVGAYSLLAALYYPFGQAYGAPNFNTLLALHATNVEESTEILTIFPWYNYLLAVFIFALGSLRFAVGSLSHHAGEKWIRWACCSASGSSFSSRCKTLPGAVYSR
;
A
#
# COMPACT_ATOMS: atom_id res chain seq x y z
N MET A 1 -40.07 -2.43 16.71
CA MET A 1 -38.59 -2.38 16.64
C MET A 1 -38.21 -1.68 15.34
N ASN A 2 -37.51 -0.55 15.45
CA ASN A 2 -37.43 0.45 14.37
C ASN A 2 -36.45 0.00 13.27
N VAL A 3 -36.96 -0.27 12.07
CA VAL A 3 -36.14 -0.73 10.92
C VAL A 3 -35.18 0.35 10.43
N THR A 4 -35.44 1.62 10.77
CA THR A 4 -34.63 2.79 10.44
C THR A 4 -33.34 2.85 11.25
N THR A 5 -33.35 2.55 12.55
CA THR A 5 -32.16 2.59 13.40
C THR A 5 -31.14 1.49 13.05
N LEU A 6 -31.60 0.34 12.54
CA LEU A 6 -30.73 -0.70 11.97
C LEU A 6 -30.10 -0.27 10.64
N LYS A 7 -30.85 0.43 9.78
CA LYS A 7 -30.29 0.99 8.54
C LYS A 7 -29.24 2.04 8.84
N ASP A 8 -29.48 2.92 9.82
CA ASP A 8 -28.53 3.96 10.20
C ASP A 8 -27.28 3.39 10.88
N THR A 9 -27.40 2.33 11.69
CA THR A 9 -26.23 1.63 12.24
C THR A 9 -25.47 0.81 11.21
N LEU A 10 -26.15 0.21 10.22
CA LEU A 10 -25.46 -0.48 9.11
C LEU A 10 -24.80 0.49 8.12
N VAL A 11 -25.42 1.65 7.86
CA VAL A 11 -24.84 2.72 7.03
C VAL A 11 -23.66 3.37 7.75
N ALA A 12 -23.79 3.65 9.05
CA ALA A 12 -22.67 4.12 9.88
C ALA A 12 -21.56 3.08 9.98
N ARG A 13 -21.88 1.77 10.05
CA ARG A 13 -20.89 0.68 10.05
C ARG A 13 -20.25 0.46 8.67
N ARG A 14 -20.98 0.71 7.58
CA ARG A 14 -20.48 0.69 6.19
C ARG A 14 -19.57 1.89 5.92
N LEU A 15 -19.84 3.05 6.52
CA LEU A 15 -18.91 4.19 6.56
C LEU A 15 -17.72 3.96 7.51
N ALA A 16 -17.91 3.20 8.59
CA ALA A 16 -16.86 2.86 9.56
C ALA A 16 -16.03 1.63 9.15
N LEU A 17 -16.22 1.10 7.93
CA LEU A 17 -15.17 0.33 7.28
C LEU A 17 -14.04 1.31 7.04
N ASN A 18 -13.09 1.32 7.98
CA ASN A 18 -11.91 2.16 7.93
C ASN A 18 -11.39 2.16 6.49
N PRO A 19 -11.29 3.33 5.80
CA PRO A 19 -10.95 3.41 4.38
C PRO A 19 -9.64 2.66 4.05
N TRP A 20 -8.78 2.49 5.06
CA TRP A 20 -7.58 1.69 5.00
C TRP A 20 -7.82 0.20 4.72
N THR A 21 -8.93 -0.37 5.21
CA THR A 21 -9.32 -1.77 4.97
C THR A 21 -9.65 -2.02 3.50
N GLY A 22 -10.40 -1.09 2.88
CA GLY A 22 -10.69 -1.14 1.46
C GLY A 22 -9.42 -1.02 0.61
N PHE A 23 -8.49 -0.17 1.03
CA PHE A 23 -7.19 -0.05 0.39
C PHE A 23 -6.37 -1.35 0.46
N TYR A 24 -6.32 -2.03 1.61
CA TYR A 24 -5.65 -3.35 1.69
C TYR A 24 -6.32 -4.40 0.84
N PHE A 25 -7.65 -4.39 0.77
CA PHE A 25 -8.41 -5.29 -0.09
C PHE A 25 -8.11 -5.08 -1.57
N LEU A 26 -8.18 -3.83 -2.02
CA LEU A 26 -7.84 -3.46 -3.39
C LEU A 26 -6.38 -3.81 -3.70
N GLN A 27 -5.45 -3.52 -2.80
CA GLN A 27 -4.04 -3.85 -2.96
C GLN A 27 -3.80 -5.36 -3.07
N SER A 28 -4.48 -6.15 -2.24
CA SER A 28 -4.37 -7.62 -2.26
C SER A 28 -4.93 -8.21 -3.55
N LEU A 29 -6.02 -7.63 -4.07
CA LEU A 29 -6.61 -7.99 -5.34
C LEU A 29 -5.67 -7.66 -6.50
N LEU A 30 -5.09 -6.45 -6.52
CA LEU A 30 -4.13 -6.02 -7.53
C LEU A 30 -2.86 -6.90 -7.54
N ILE A 31 -2.34 -7.28 -6.37
CA ILE A 31 -1.16 -8.17 -6.29
C ILE A 31 -1.48 -9.55 -6.85
N ASN A 32 -2.63 -10.15 -6.52
CA ASN A 32 -3.03 -11.45 -7.07
C ASN A 32 -3.21 -11.40 -8.59
N LEU A 33 -3.86 -10.35 -9.10
CA LEU A 33 -4.05 -10.14 -10.53
C LEU A 33 -2.70 -9.93 -11.26
N ALA A 34 -1.79 -9.17 -10.65
CA ALA A 34 -0.48 -8.88 -11.23
C ALA A 34 0.42 -10.11 -11.35
N LEU A 35 0.27 -11.04 -10.41
CA LEU A 35 0.96 -12.31 -10.45
C LEU A 35 0.36 -13.30 -11.46
N GLY A 36 -0.68 -12.92 -12.20
CA GLY A 36 -1.30 -13.77 -13.22
C GLY A 36 -2.16 -14.91 -12.65
N TYR A 37 -2.58 -14.82 -11.38
CA TYR A 37 -3.55 -15.74 -10.80
C TYR A 37 -4.97 -15.35 -11.21
N GLU A 38 -5.85 -16.37 -11.33
CA GLU A 38 -7.27 -16.14 -11.57
C GLU A 38 -7.91 -15.34 -10.43
N PHE A 39 -8.96 -14.58 -10.76
CA PHE A 39 -9.70 -13.79 -9.79
C PHE A 39 -10.37 -14.69 -8.74
N SER A 40 -9.73 -14.81 -7.58
CA SER A 40 -10.25 -15.59 -6.45
C SER A 40 -10.38 -14.73 -5.20
N LEU A 41 -11.63 -14.50 -4.80
CA LEU A 41 -11.98 -13.72 -3.61
C LEU A 41 -11.43 -14.35 -2.31
N LEU A 42 -11.25 -15.67 -2.29
CA LEU A 42 -10.72 -16.36 -1.11
C LEU A 42 -9.26 -15.98 -0.85
N TYR A 43 -8.42 -15.97 -1.88
CA TYR A 43 -7.01 -15.58 -1.73
C TYR A 43 -6.87 -14.10 -1.37
N THR A 44 -7.69 -13.23 -1.96
CA THR A 44 -7.67 -11.80 -1.62
C THR A 44 -8.10 -11.58 -0.18
N VAL A 45 -9.19 -12.20 0.28
CA VAL A 45 -9.64 -12.08 1.68
C VAL A 45 -8.62 -12.65 2.65
N ALA A 46 -8.05 -13.83 2.37
CA ALA A 46 -7.02 -14.41 3.22
C ALA A 46 -5.78 -13.51 3.34
N PHE A 47 -5.27 -12.99 2.21
CA PHE A 47 -4.12 -12.11 2.21
C PHE A 47 -4.40 -10.77 2.91
N THR A 48 -5.62 -10.21 2.76
CA THR A 48 -6.02 -9.01 3.50
C THR A 48 -6.08 -9.23 5.00
N CYS A 49 -6.56 -10.40 5.45
CA CYS A 49 -6.61 -10.75 6.85
C CYS A 49 -5.19 -10.82 7.43
N VAL A 50 -4.26 -11.46 6.72
CA VAL A 50 -2.84 -11.52 7.10
C VAL A 50 -2.22 -10.13 7.17
N LEU A 51 -2.43 -9.28 6.15
CA LEU A 51 -1.93 -7.90 6.17
C LEU A 51 -2.54 -7.08 7.30
N HIS A 52 -3.81 -7.30 7.64
CA HIS A 52 -4.51 -6.60 8.72
C HIS A 52 -4.00 -7.05 10.10
N LEU A 53 -3.72 -8.34 10.28
CA LEU A 53 -3.06 -8.86 11.49
C LEU A 53 -1.64 -8.32 11.61
N LEU A 54 -0.89 -8.27 10.51
CA LEU A 54 0.47 -7.74 10.48
C LEU A 54 0.50 -6.25 10.81
N TRP A 55 -0.50 -5.47 10.39
CA TRP A 55 -0.65 -4.08 10.81
C TRP A 55 -0.79 -3.93 12.31
N ARG A 56 -1.58 -4.78 12.96
CA ARG A 56 -1.77 -4.75 14.42
C ARG A 56 -0.54 -5.15 15.21
N ALA A 57 0.27 -6.08 14.68
CA ALA A 57 1.48 -6.54 15.36
C ALA A 57 2.68 -5.61 15.10
N PHE A 58 2.94 -5.28 13.83
CA PHE A 58 4.13 -4.57 13.39
C PHE A 58 3.83 -3.61 12.23
N PRO A 59 3.38 -2.36 12.52
CA PRO A 59 2.95 -1.41 11.48
C PRO A 59 4.09 -0.98 10.54
N ARG A 60 5.36 -1.05 10.98
CA ARG A 60 6.52 -0.74 10.12
C ARG A 60 6.79 -1.84 9.10
N VAL A 61 6.75 -3.10 9.55
CA VAL A 61 6.95 -4.28 8.69
C VAL A 61 5.85 -4.34 7.64
N GLN A 62 4.61 -4.06 8.04
CA GLN A 62 3.49 -4.04 7.10
C GLN A 62 3.71 -3.04 5.95
N LYS A 63 4.22 -1.83 6.23
CA LYS A 63 4.54 -0.85 5.18
C LYS A 63 5.62 -1.37 4.24
N ALA A 64 6.70 -1.95 4.77
CA ALA A 64 7.77 -2.52 3.97
C ALA A 64 7.28 -3.68 3.09
N VAL A 65 6.46 -4.57 3.66
CA VAL A 65 5.85 -5.71 2.97
C VAL A 65 4.95 -5.22 1.84
N VAL A 66 4.03 -4.29 2.09
CA VAL A 66 3.15 -3.74 1.05
C VAL A 66 3.95 -3.06 -0.05
N GLY A 67 4.99 -2.29 0.29
CA GLY A 67 5.89 -1.68 -0.68
C GLY A 67 6.62 -2.70 -1.54
N ALA A 68 7.24 -3.71 -0.92
CA ALA A 68 7.95 -4.77 -1.61
C ALA A 68 7.04 -5.58 -2.55
N TYR A 69 5.85 -5.98 -2.08
CA TYR A 69 4.89 -6.70 -2.92
C TYR A 69 4.33 -5.82 -4.05
N SER A 70 4.11 -4.53 -3.83
CA SER A 70 3.67 -3.62 -4.90
C SER A 70 4.74 -3.40 -5.97
N LEU A 71 6.02 -3.35 -5.58
CA LEU A 71 7.14 -3.28 -6.51
C LEU A 71 7.28 -4.57 -7.32
N LEU A 72 7.23 -5.72 -6.63
CA LEU A 72 7.31 -7.03 -7.28
C LEU A 72 6.14 -7.23 -8.25
N ALA A 73 4.92 -6.86 -7.84
CA ALA A 73 3.74 -6.88 -8.69
C ALA A 73 3.90 -5.99 -9.94
N ALA A 74 4.44 -4.78 -9.79
CA ALA A 74 4.66 -3.88 -10.91
C ALA A 74 5.71 -4.41 -11.90
N LEU A 75 6.83 -4.94 -11.41
CA LEU A 75 7.88 -5.51 -12.24
C LEU A 75 7.41 -6.78 -12.97
N TYR A 76 6.62 -7.61 -12.30
CA TYR A 76 6.15 -8.87 -12.85
C TYR A 76 4.90 -8.72 -13.73
N TYR A 77 4.09 -7.66 -13.59
CA TYR A 77 2.84 -7.46 -14.33
C TYR A 77 2.93 -7.71 -15.85
N PRO A 78 3.88 -7.08 -16.59
CA PRO A 78 3.98 -7.30 -18.03
C PRO A 78 4.32 -8.75 -18.39
N PHE A 79 5.13 -9.42 -17.57
CA PHE A 79 5.48 -10.83 -17.74
C PHE A 79 4.34 -11.76 -17.34
N GLY A 80 3.59 -11.44 -16.29
CA GLY A 80 2.44 -12.22 -15.82
C GLY A 80 1.31 -12.31 -16.83
N GLN A 81 1.18 -11.34 -17.74
CA GLN A 81 0.20 -11.40 -18.84
C GLN A 81 0.60 -12.39 -19.95
N ALA A 82 1.91 -12.61 -20.17
CA ALA A 82 2.40 -13.49 -21.21
C ALA A 82 2.70 -14.91 -20.71
N TYR A 83 3.21 -15.03 -19.47
CA TYR A 83 3.70 -16.28 -18.89
C TYR A 83 2.83 -16.78 -17.73
N GLY A 84 1.86 -15.99 -17.27
CA GLY A 84 0.96 -16.37 -16.17
C GLY A 84 1.64 -16.40 -14.80
N ALA A 85 1.14 -17.28 -13.94
CA ALA A 85 1.65 -17.45 -12.58
C ALA A 85 3.14 -17.85 -12.55
N PRO A 86 3.94 -17.30 -11.63
CA PRO A 86 5.36 -17.62 -11.53
C PRO A 86 5.55 -19.11 -11.22
N ASN A 87 6.27 -19.82 -12.11
CA ASN A 87 6.61 -21.23 -11.99
C ASN A 87 8.11 -21.44 -12.24
N PHE A 88 8.65 -22.61 -11.89
CA PHE A 88 10.06 -22.97 -12.12
C PHE A 88 10.46 -22.80 -13.59
N ASN A 89 9.59 -23.15 -14.54
CA ASN A 89 9.85 -22.98 -15.97
C ASN A 89 10.05 -21.50 -16.34
N THR A 90 9.27 -20.60 -15.76
CA THR A 90 9.38 -19.15 -15.99
C THR A 90 10.66 -18.59 -15.40
N LEU A 91 11.09 -19.09 -14.23
CA LEU A 91 12.34 -18.67 -13.59
C LEU A 91 13.57 -19.17 -14.35
N LEU A 92 13.54 -20.40 -14.86
CA LEU A 92 14.61 -20.95 -15.68
C LEU A 92 14.71 -20.21 -17.02
N ALA A 93 13.58 -19.89 -17.64
CA ALA A 93 13.55 -19.07 -18.84
C ALA A 93 14.16 -17.68 -18.58
N LEU A 94 13.76 -17.01 -17.49
CA LEU A 94 14.29 -15.70 -17.11
C LEU A 94 15.80 -15.74 -16.79
N HIS A 95 16.28 -16.83 -16.19
CA HIS A 95 17.70 -17.01 -15.89
C HIS A 95 18.53 -17.38 -17.12
N ALA A 96 17.92 -17.98 -18.15
CA ALA A 96 18.59 -18.38 -19.38
C ALA A 96 18.62 -17.25 -20.44
N THR A 97 17.77 -16.23 -20.32
CA THR A 97 17.71 -15.11 -21.27
C THR A 97 18.83 -14.10 -21.07
N ASN A 98 19.46 -13.67 -22.16
CA ASN A 98 20.50 -12.64 -22.18
C ASN A 98 19.89 -11.23 -22.18
N VAL A 99 20.68 -10.20 -21.85
CA VAL A 99 20.26 -8.79 -21.76
C VAL A 99 19.80 -8.22 -23.11
N GLU A 100 20.46 -8.54 -24.22
CA GLU A 100 19.98 -8.16 -25.56
C GLU A 100 18.57 -8.72 -25.83
N GLU A 101 18.38 -10.03 -25.62
CA GLU A 101 17.11 -10.74 -25.87
C GLU A 101 15.99 -10.27 -24.93
N SER A 102 16.35 -9.92 -23.69
CA SER A 102 15.41 -9.39 -22.69
C SER A 102 14.80 -8.06 -23.13
N THR A 103 15.62 -7.17 -23.72
CA THR A 103 15.14 -5.85 -24.16
C THR A 103 14.21 -5.92 -25.36
N GLU A 104 14.47 -6.85 -26.29
CA GLU A 104 13.56 -7.13 -27.40
C GLU A 104 12.20 -7.62 -26.88
N ILE A 105 12.20 -8.58 -25.96
CA ILE A 105 10.97 -9.10 -25.32
C ILE A 105 10.20 -8.00 -24.58
N LEU A 106 10.89 -7.12 -23.86
CA LEU A 106 10.27 -5.98 -23.16
C LEU A 106 9.57 -5.03 -24.15
N THR A 107 10.18 -4.72 -25.30
CA THR A 107 9.55 -3.80 -26.27
C THR A 107 8.37 -4.40 -27.04
N ILE A 108 8.25 -5.73 -27.07
CA ILE A 108 7.11 -6.44 -27.69
C ILE A 108 5.85 -6.35 -26.83
N PHE A 109 5.98 -6.21 -25.51
CA PHE A 109 4.81 -6.15 -24.65
C PHE A 109 3.98 -4.87 -24.90
N PRO A 110 2.64 -4.98 -24.93
CA PRO A 110 1.79 -3.83 -25.13
C PRO A 110 2.01 -2.73 -24.09
N TRP A 111 2.04 -1.48 -24.53
CA TRP A 111 2.30 -0.30 -23.68
C TRP A 111 1.35 -0.17 -22.48
N TYR A 112 0.10 -0.65 -22.60
CA TYR A 112 -0.88 -0.62 -21.51
C TYR A 112 -0.47 -1.45 -20.30
N ASN A 113 0.31 -2.52 -20.47
CA ASN A 113 0.79 -3.34 -19.35
C ASN A 113 1.79 -2.57 -18.49
N TYR A 114 2.61 -1.72 -19.09
CA TYR A 114 3.52 -0.83 -18.37
C TYR A 114 2.79 0.26 -17.60
N LEU A 115 1.71 0.81 -18.18
CA LEU A 115 0.87 1.78 -17.47
C LEU A 115 0.17 1.15 -16.27
N LEU A 116 -0.34 -0.08 -16.41
CA LEU A 116 -0.95 -0.82 -15.31
C LEU A 116 0.08 -1.14 -14.22
N ALA A 117 1.30 -1.52 -14.58
CA ALA A 117 2.40 -1.71 -13.64
C ALA A 117 2.68 -0.44 -12.81
N VAL A 118 2.81 0.71 -13.47
CA VAL A 118 3.01 2.01 -12.81
C VAL A 118 1.81 2.36 -11.92
N PHE A 119 0.59 2.08 -12.37
CA PHE A 119 -0.63 2.32 -11.60
C PHE A 119 -0.68 1.47 -10.32
N ILE A 120 -0.34 0.17 -10.39
CA ILE A 120 -0.27 -0.73 -9.23
C ILE A 120 0.78 -0.24 -8.23
N PHE A 121 1.94 0.21 -8.72
CA PHE A 121 3.00 0.75 -7.87
C PHE A 121 2.62 2.09 -7.23
N ALA A 122 1.99 3.00 -7.99
CA ALA A 122 1.48 4.27 -7.50
C ALA A 122 0.42 4.07 -6.41
N LEU A 123 -0.49 3.11 -6.59
CA LEU A 123 -1.43 2.73 -5.56
C LEU A 123 -0.73 2.20 -4.31
N GLY A 124 0.21 1.24 -4.44
CA GLY A 124 0.95 0.70 -3.29
C GLY A 124 1.75 1.76 -2.51
N SER A 125 2.35 2.71 -3.23
CA SER A 125 3.12 3.82 -2.66
C SER A 125 2.26 4.93 -2.05
N LEU A 126 0.97 5.04 -2.40
CA LEU A 126 0.04 6.02 -1.82
C LEU A 126 -0.01 5.94 -0.28
N ARG A 127 0.16 4.74 0.28
CA ARG A 127 0.21 4.52 1.73
C ARG A 127 1.42 5.20 2.40
N PHE A 128 2.53 5.34 1.70
CA PHE A 128 3.69 6.10 2.18
C PHE A 128 3.44 7.60 2.06
N ALA A 129 2.84 8.05 0.95
CA ALA A 129 2.54 9.46 0.72
C ALA A 129 1.56 10.03 1.77
N VAL A 130 0.46 9.32 2.05
CA VAL A 130 -0.53 9.77 3.05
C VAL A 130 0.04 9.76 4.47
N GLY A 131 0.89 8.78 4.81
CA GLY A 131 1.55 8.74 6.11
C GLY A 131 2.52 9.92 6.33
N SER A 132 3.25 10.33 5.29
CA SER A 132 4.18 11.46 5.34
C SER A 132 3.46 12.81 5.47
N LEU A 133 2.37 12.99 4.72
CA LEU A 133 1.50 14.17 4.81
C LEU A 133 0.90 14.34 6.22
N SER A 134 0.46 13.24 6.84
CA SER A 134 -0.08 13.27 8.20
C SER A 134 0.97 13.64 9.25
N HIS A 135 2.22 13.21 9.08
CA HIS A 135 3.30 13.54 10.02
C HIS A 135 3.68 15.02 9.92
N HIS A 136 3.82 15.56 8.69
CA HIS A 136 4.10 16.97 8.46
C HIS A 136 2.95 17.90 8.90
N ALA A 137 1.70 17.48 8.73
CA ALA A 137 0.54 18.23 9.20
C ALA A 137 0.46 18.23 10.73
N GLY A 138 0.74 17.09 11.39
CA GLY A 138 0.79 16.97 12.84
C GLY A 138 1.91 17.81 13.48
N GLU A 139 3.12 17.79 12.91
CA GLU A 139 4.21 18.64 13.37
C GLU A 139 3.90 20.13 13.22
N LYS A 140 3.26 20.55 12.11
CA LYS A 140 2.82 21.94 11.94
C LYS A 140 1.75 22.34 12.95
N TRP A 141 0.79 21.47 13.25
CA TRP A 141 -0.28 21.73 14.22
C TRP A 141 0.25 21.83 15.65
N ILE A 142 1.13 20.91 16.06
CA ILE A 142 1.77 20.92 17.39
C ILE A 142 2.63 22.18 17.55
N ARG A 143 3.36 22.57 16.48
CA ARG A 143 4.17 23.80 16.47
C ARG A 143 3.31 25.06 16.53
N TRP A 144 2.17 25.09 15.84
CA TRP A 144 1.18 26.18 15.92
C TRP A 144 0.53 26.27 17.29
N ALA A 145 0.09 25.16 17.88
CA ALA A 145 -0.50 25.13 19.21
C ALA A 145 0.50 25.59 20.28
N CYS A 146 1.76 25.19 20.18
CA CYS A 146 2.82 25.65 21.07
C CYS A 146 3.12 27.16 20.90
N CYS A 147 3.07 27.69 19.68
CA CYS A 147 3.21 29.12 19.41
C CYS A 147 2.00 29.95 19.87
N SER A 148 0.79 29.39 19.81
CA SER A 148 -0.43 30.09 20.24
C SER A 148 -0.61 30.10 21.76
N ALA A 149 -0.07 29.11 22.48
CA ALA A 149 -0.12 29.04 23.94
C ALA A 149 0.96 29.89 24.62
N SER A 150 2.06 30.18 23.94
CA SER A 150 3.18 30.98 24.46
C SER A 150 3.17 32.35 23.77
N GLY A 151 2.35 33.28 24.27
CA GLY A 151 2.29 34.69 23.82
C GLY A 151 3.57 35.48 24.15
N SER A 152 4.74 34.96 23.81
CA SER A 152 6.03 35.52 24.19
C SER A 152 7.07 35.30 23.11
N SER A 153 7.77 36.39 22.81
CA SER A 153 8.84 36.54 21.83
C SER A 153 9.80 35.35 21.72
N PHE A 154 10.20 35.10 20.47
CA PHE A 154 11.09 34.06 19.96
C PHE A 154 12.36 33.85 20.82
N SER A 155 12.27 33.03 21.87
CA SER A 155 13.41 32.69 22.73
C SER A 155 13.52 31.18 22.86
N SER A 156 14.36 30.61 21.99
CA SER A 156 15.31 29.48 22.17
C SER A 156 14.92 28.19 22.93
N ARG A 157 13.71 28.04 23.46
CA ARG A 157 13.27 26.92 24.32
C ARG A 157 12.49 25.82 23.58
N CYS A 158 12.68 25.72 22.26
CA CYS A 158 12.09 24.67 21.44
C CYS A 158 13.19 23.75 20.86
N LYS A 159 14.14 23.32 21.70
CA LYS A 159 15.16 22.30 21.36
C LYS A 159 15.13 21.06 22.26
N THR A 160 14.18 20.98 23.19
CA THR A 160 14.03 19.83 24.09
C THR A 160 12.62 19.29 24.00
N LEU A 161 12.32 18.61 22.89
CA LEU A 161 11.29 17.57 22.91
C LEU A 161 12.03 16.23 22.78
N PRO A 162 12.07 15.41 23.84
CA PRO A 162 12.58 14.05 23.71
C PRO A 162 11.68 13.31 22.73
N GLY A 163 12.31 12.49 21.88
CA GLY A 163 11.64 11.72 20.84
C GLY A 163 10.35 11.10 21.37
N ALA A 164 9.25 11.43 20.70
CA ALA A 164 7.97 10.78 20.90
C ALA A 164 8.14 9.31 20.47
N VAL A 165 8.50 8.49 21.45
CA VAL A 165 8.27 7.06 21.47
C VAL A 165 6.77 6.86 21.28
N TYR A 166 6.34 6.66 20.03
CA TYR A 166 5.08 6.00 19.75
C TYR A 166 5.38 4.55 19.38
N SER A 167 5.59 3.76 20.44
CA SER A 167 5.49 2.30 20.43
C SER A 167 4.08 1.92 20.86
N ARG A 168 3.23 1.59 19.88
CA ARG A 168 2.37 0.40 19.79
C ARG A 168 1.35 0.59 18.67
#